data_AF-A0A351QXN5-F1
#
_entry.id   AF-A0A351QXN5-F1
#
_cell.length_a   1.000
_cell.length_b   1.000
_cell.length_c   1.000
_cell.angle_alpha   90.00
_cell.angle_beta   90.00
_cell.angle_gamma   90.00
#
_symmetry.space_group_name_H-M   'P 1'
#
loop_
_entity.id
_entity.type
_entity.pdbx_description
1 polymer ?
#
loop_
_entity_poly.entity_id
_entity_poly.type
_entity_poly.pdbx_seq_one_letter_code
_entity_poly.pdbx_strand_id
1 'polypeptide(L)'
;MDHKMLVYALICFLIKSKMIEIEGVSQICRHEVLRIPHNKYGLSLVNEAKFLRQGFIIDGRYYLYNIFFDTTIGAATDDIPYTIKIINEEIPARKLFLRCDEKVALPADRMISTATADFQKYRGITVDFGDIERLVNKKEIIVHYNPDHLDKVVMIIKPDRDREGHSFYHIEVEELWNPDKARDSFVITNYVHSQYYPDKKVFNHVDFSVNQYSKTIFEEKFRDAVTDTEVPIDKYGDEHYKVWCVESDAIEISTWSKLVCATLDEPFRDLFIEMFSMKID
;
A
#
# COMPACT_ATOMS: atom_id res chain seq x y z
N MET A 1 -18.08 34.81 33.04
CA MET A 1 -17.55 34.26 31.78
C MET A 1 -16.72 33.03 32.14
N ASP A 2 -17.06 31.86 31.62
CA ASP A 2 -16.36 30.62 31.96
C ASP A 2 -15.01 30.58 31.22
N HIS A 3 -13.92 30.59 31.99
CA HIS A 3 -12.56 30.59 31.45
C HIS A 3 -12.27 29.31 30.65
N LYS A 4 -12.91 28.18 30.96
CA LYS A 4 -12.75 26.94 30.18
C LYS A 4 -13.33 27.08 28.79
N MET A 5 -14.50 27.70 28.67
CA MET A 5 -15.14 27.94 27.37
C MET A 5 -14.31 28.87 26.48
N LEU A 6 -13.64 29.87 27.06
CA LEU A 6 -12.72 30.73 26.30
C LEU A 6 -11.49 29.97 25.80
N VAL A 7 -10.93 29.08 26.60
CA VAL A 7 -9.80 28.24 26.19
C VAL A 7 -10.22 27.29 25.07
N TYR A 8 -11.38 26.64 25.16
CA TYR A 8 -11.90 25.80 24.08
C TYR A 8 -12.18 26.60 22.81
N ALA A 9 -12.79 27.78 22.92
CA ALA A 9 -13.02 28.66 21.78
C ALA A 9 -11.70 29.09 21.11
N LEU A 10 -10.67 29.39 21.90
CA LEU A 10 -9.33 29.70 21.40
C LEU A 10 -8.69 28.50 20.70
N ILE A 11 -8.76 27.30 21.28
CA ILE A 11 -8.23 26.07 20.65
C ILE A 11 -8.95 25.81 19.32
N CYS A 12 -10.27 25.84 19.28
CA CYS A 12 -11.04 25.65 18.06
C CYS A 12 -10.72 26.73 17.01
N PHE A 13 -10.53 27.99 17.43
CA PHE A 13 -10.10 29.06 16.54
C PHE A 13 -8.69 28.83 15.99
N LEU A 14 -7.75 28.40 16.83
CA LEU A 14 -6.38 28.07 16.41
C LEU A 14 -6.36 26.90 15.45
N ILE A 15 -7.10 25.83 15.73
CA ILE A 15 -7.29 24.71 14.80
C ILE A 15 -7.86 25.26 13.49
N LYS A 16 -9.00 25.95 13.50
CA LYS A 16 -9.62 26.48 12.28
C LYS A 16 -8.72 27.43 11.48
N SER A 17 -7.91 28.26 12.15
CA SER A 17 -7.06 29.26 11.49
C SER A 17 -5.70 28.73 11.03
N LYS A 18 -5.26 27.58 11.56
CA LYS A 18 -3.95 26.98 11.26
C LYS A 18 -4.03 25.60 10.63
N MET A 19 -5.21 24.99 10.57
CA MET A 19 -5.43 23.71 9.91
C MET A 19 -5.14 23.87 8.43
N ILE A 20 -4.24 23.02 7.95
CA ILE A 20 -4.03 22.81 6.52
C ILE A 20 -4.99 21.69 6.14
N GLU A 21 -5.92 21.99 5.24
CA GLU A 21 -6.79 20.99 4.66
C GLU A 21 -6.04 20.31 3.51
N ILE A 22 -5.87 18.99 3.61
CA ILE A 22 -5.18 18.19 2.61
C ILE A 22 -6.25 17.51 1.78
N GLU A 23 -6.50 18.06 0.59
CA GLU A 23 -7.42 17.47 -0.39
C GLU A 23 -6.64 16.53 -1.32
N GLY A 24 -6.48 15.29 -0.85
CA GLY A 24 -5.86 14.21 -1.62
C GLY A 24 -4.33 14.22 -1.68
N VAL A 25 -3.80 13.28 -2.46
CA VAL A 25 -2.38 12.94 -2.61
C VAL A 25 -1.55 14.12 -3.11
N SER A 26 -2.06 14.89 -4.08
CA SER A 26 -1.30 16.01 -4.65
C SER A 26 -0.94 17.08 -3.62
N GLN A 27 -1.81 17.31 -2.62
CA GLN A 27 -1.54 18.24 -1.53
C GLN A 27 -0.55 17.66 -0.52
N ILE A 28 -0.60 16.34 -0.25
CA ILE A 28 0.42 15.65 0.56
C ILE A 28 1.80 15.87 -0.05
N CYS A 29 1.96 15.59 -1.35
CA CYS A 29 3.22 15.78 -2.09
C CYS A 29 3.73 17.23 -2.07
N ARG A 30 2.83 18.22 -2.06
CA ARG A 30 3.22 19.64 -1.99
C ARG A 30 3.71 20.05 -0.60
N HIS A 31 3.24 19.37 0.43
CA HIS A 31 3.54 19.74 1.81
C HIS A 31 4.67 18.93 2.43
N GLU A 32 4.94 17.70 1.98
CA GLU A 32 6.03 16.89 2.51
C GLU A 32 7.41 17.54 2.27
N VAL A 33 8.35 17.25 3.17
CA VAL A 33 9.77 17.60 3.00
C VAL A 33 10.56 16.31 3.14
N LEU A 34 10.89 15.71 2.00
CA LEU A 34 11.49 14.38 2.00
C LEU A 34 12.96 14.39 2.40
N ARG A 35 13.32 13.45 3.26
CA ARG A 35 14.71 13.17 3.65
C ARG A 35 15.58 12.88 2.42
N ILE A 36 16.82 13.37 2.42
CA ILE A 36 17.84 13.07 1.38
C ILE A 36 18.89 12.09 1.93
N PRO A 37 19.35 11.11 1.14
CA PRO A 37 18.93 10.78 -0.22
C PRO A 37 17.61 9.98 -0.27
N HIS A 38 16.82 10.22 -1.31
CA HIS A 38 15.64 9.42 -1.67
C HIS A 38 15.66 9.07 -3.16
N ASN A 39 14.95 8.00 -3.54
CA ASN A 39 14.80 7.58 -4.93
C ASN A 39 13.80 8.49 -5.70
N LYS A 40 13.59 8.23 -6.99
CA LYS A 40 12.66 9.02 -7.84
C LYS A 40 11.20 9.04 -7.36
N TYR A 41 10.83 8.17 -6.42
CA TYR A 41 9.49 8.08 -5.83
C TYR A 41 9.41 8.72 -4.43
N GLY A 42 10.49 9.32 -3.94
CA GLY A 42 10.53 9.95 -2.62
C GLY A 42 10.81 9.00 -1.46
N LEU A 43 11.22 7.76 -1.73
CA LEU A 43 11.51 6.76 -0.69
C LEU A 43 13.00 6.73 -0.34
N SER A 44 13.31 6.70 0.95
CA SER A 44 14.67 6.58 1.49
C SER A 44 14.95 5.14 1.92
N LEU A 45 16.19 4.66 1.77
CA LEU A 45 16.61 3.35 2.28
C LEU A 45 16.63 3.37 3.82
N VAL A 46 15.99 2.39 4.45
CA VAL A 46 15.78 2.35 5.92
C VAL A 46 16.10 0.97 6.53
N ASN A 47 16.99 0.19 5.94
CA ASN A 47 17.36 -1.13 6.44
C ASN A 47 17.80 -1.16 7.91
N GLU A 48 18.56 -0.14 8.33
CA GLU A 48 19.10 -0.02 9.68
C GLU A 48 18.13 0.65 10.67
N ALA A 49 16.89 0.92 10.23
CA ALA A 49 15.92 1.59 11.08
C ALA A 49 15.46 0.69 12.22
N LYS A 50 15.32 1.28 13.41
CA LYS A 50 14.61 0.65 14.53
C LYS A 50 13.12 0.93 14.37
N PHE A 51 12.39 -0.08 13.91
CA PHE A 51 10.94 -0.01 13.77
C PHE A 51 10.22 -0.07 15.11
N LEU A 52 9.14 0.70 15.21
CA LEU A 52 8.24 0.80 16.35
C LEU A 52 6.80 0.79 15.83
N ARG A 53 5.85 0.85 16.76
CA ARG A 53 4.42 0.69 16.49
C ARG A 53 3.83 1.77 15.57
N GLN A 54 4.22 3.03 15.72
CA GLN A 54 3.68 4.17 14.98
C GLN A 54 4.71 4.87 14.06
N GLY A 55 5.94 4.37 14.05
CA GLY A 55 7.01 4.97 13.30
C GLY A 55 8.30 4.19 13.43
N PHE A 56 9.40 4.80 13.05
CA PHE A 56 10.72 4.17 13.07
C PHE A 56 11.81 5.20 13.31
N ILE A 57 12.92 4.75 13.89
CA ILE A 57 14.08 5.58 14.19
C ILE A 57 15.20 5.25 13.22
N ILE A 58 15.75 6.27 12.57
CA ILE A 58 16.95 6.16 11.75
C ILE A 58 17.77 7.44 11.92
N ASP A 59 19.10 7.30 12.08
CA ASP A 59 20.04 8.41 12.31
C ASP A 59 19.62 9.38 13.44
N GLY A 60 19.11 8.82 14.53
CA GLY A 60 18.69 9.58 15.72
C GLY A 60 17.39 10.38 15.54
N ARG A 61 16.71 10.25 14.39
CA ARG A 61 15.41 10.88 14.11
C ARG A 61 14.32 9.82 14.09
N TYR A 62 13.20 10.13 14.74
CA TYR A 62 11.97 9.35 14.69
C TYR A 62 11.07 9.90 13.61
N TYR A 63 10.66 9.03 12.68
CA TYR A 63 9.71 9.33 11.62
C TYR A 63 8.41 8.59 11.90
N LEU A 64 7.28 9.29 11.81
CA LEU A 64 5.97 8.62 11.77
C LEU A 64 5.83 7.85 10.46
N TYR A 65 5.14 6.71 10.50
CA TYR A 65 4.74 6.06 9.26
C TYR A 65 3.83 7.00 8.45
N ASN A 66 3.88 6.85 7.13
CA ASN A 66 3.00 7.59 6.25
C ASN A 66 1.52 7.31 6.60
N ILE A 67 0.63 8.28 6.36
CA ILE A 67 -0.80 8.16 6.68
C ILE A 67 -1.48 6.95 6.01
N PHE A 68 -0.97 6.51 4.85
CA PHE A 68 -1.49 5.35 4.13
C PHE A 68 -0.85 4.02 4.56
N PHE A 69 0.14 4.04 5.45
CA PHE A 69 0.80 2.82 5.91
C PHE A 69 -0.06 2.14 6.98
N ASP A 70 -0.47 0.88 6.73
CA ASP A 70 -1.17 0.10 7.75
C ASP A 70 -0.25 -0.18 8.96
N THR A 71 -0.61 0.40 10.10
CA THR A 71 0.14 0.22 11.34
C THR A 71 -0.34 -0.96 12.16
N THR A 72 -1.28 -1.78 11.70
CA THR A 72 -1.82 -2.93 12.44
C THR A 72 -0.76 -4.00 12.78
N ILE A 73 -0.89 -4.67 13.93
CA ILE A 73 -0.03 -5.81 14.34
C ILE A 73 -0.68 -7.16 14.07
N GLY A 74 0.16 -8.19 13.90
CA GLY A 74 -0.31 -9.57 13.75
C GLY A 74 -0.69 -10.24 15.08
N ALA A 75 -0.01 -9.89 16.17
CA ALA A 75 -0.31 -10.40 17.51
C ALA A 75 -0.31 -9.27 18.54
N ALA A 76 -1.08 -9.44 19.64
CA ALA A 76 -1.19 -8.42 20.69
C ALA A 76 0.13 -8.06 21.39
N THR A 77 1.15 -8.91 21.28
CA THR A 77 2.49 -8.70 21.86
C THR A 77 3.49 -8.13 20.86
N ASP A 78 3.09 -7.89 19.61
CA ASP A 78 3.98 -7.34 18.60
C ASP A 78 4.14 -5.82 18.78
N ASP A 79 5.39 -5.35 18.70
CA ASP A 79 5.74 -3.94 18.89
C ASP A 79 5.91 -3.17 17.57
N ILE A 80 5.75 -3.86 16.43
CA ILE A 80 5.94 -3.32 15.07
C ILE A 80 4.79 -3.75 14.15
N PRO A 81 4.44 -2.97 13.13
CA PRO A 81 3.40 -3.35 12.17
C PRO A 81 3.68 -4.69 11.48
N TYR A 82 2.63 -5.43 11.16
CA TYR A 82 2.74 -6.77 10.57
C TYR A 82 3.50 -6.76 9.24
N THR A 83 3.27 -5.76 8.39
CA THR A 83 4.02 -5.55 7.15
C THR A 83 5.52 -5.44 7.39
N ILE A 84 5.95 -4.66 8.39
CA ILE A 84 7.37 -4.53 8.75
C ILE A 84 7.91 -5.84 9.32
N LYS A 85 7.12 -6.56 10.11
CA LYS A 85 7.49 -7.86 10.67
C LYS A 85 7.77 -8.88 9.57
N ILE A 86 6.86 -9.04 8.60
CA ILE A 86 7.05 -9.93 7.44
C ILE A 86 8.33 -9.54 6.69
N ILE A 87 8.50 -8.26 6.36
CA ILE A 87 9.66 -7.77 5.63
C ILE A 87 10.95 -8.11 6.39
N ASN A 88 10.99 -7.89 7.71
CA ASN A 88 12.19 -8.06 8.50
C ASN A 88 12.55 -9.52 8.78
N GLU A 89 11.54 -10.37 8.99
CA GLU A 89 11.72 -11.78 9.40
C GLU A 89 11.80 -12.74 8.21
N GLU A 90 11.12 -12.45 7.10
CA GLU A 90 10.98 -13.39 5.98
C GLU A 90 11.78 -13.02 4.73
N ILE A 91 12.23 -11.76 4.58
CA ILE A 91 12.96 -11.32 3.38
C ILE A 91 14.47 -11.20 3.67
N PRO A 92 15.29 -12.14 3.19
CA PRO A 92 16.74 -12.07 3.35
C PRO A 92 17.32 -10.94 2.49
N ALA A 93 18.41 -10.32 2.99
CA ALA A 93 19.17 -9.27 2.30
C ALA A 93 18.31 -8.12 1.73
N ARG A 94 17.14 -7.87 2.33
CA ARG A 94 16.17 -6.87 1.87
C ARG A 94 16.79 -5.48 1.76
N LYS A 95 16.30 -4.70 0.82
CA LYS A 95 16.41 -3.23 0.79
C LYS A 95 15.01 -2.67 0.97
N LEU A 96 14.71 -2.22 2.18
CA LEU A 96 13.45 -1.60 2.52
C LEU A 96 13.57 -0.09 2.34
N PHE A 97 12.67 0.47 1.55
CA PHE A 97 12.53 1.88 1.29
C PHE A 97 11.20 2.39 1.84
N LEU A 98 11.26 3.44 2.66
CA LEU A 98 10.08 4.12 3.22
C LEU A 98 10.13 5.61 2.93
N ARG A 99 8.95 6.22 2.89
CA ARG A 99 8.82 7.67 2.80
C ARG A 99 9.17 8.30 4.14
N CYS A 100 10.13 9.22 4.13
CA CYS A 100 10.64 9.89 5.32
C CYS A 100 10.37 11.40 5.20
N ASP A 101 9.29 11.88 5.82
CA ASP A 101 8.93 13.30 5.82
C ASP A 101 9.49 14.03 7.05
N GLU A 102 10.38 14.97 6.81
CA GLU A 102 11.04 15.80 7.82
C GLU A 102 10.08 16.73 8.56
N LYS A 103 8.88 17.04 8.02
CA LYS A 103 7.90 17.88 8.73
C LYS A 103 7.22 17.17 9.89
N VAL A 104 7.11 15.85 9.83
CA VAL A 104 6.52 15.00 10.88
C VAL A 104 7.59 14.20 11.64
N ALA A 105 8.87 14.46 11.35
CA ALA A 105 9.99 13.87 12.06
C ALA A 105 10.34 14.67 13.32
N LEU A 106 10.85 13.97 14.33
CA LEU A 106 11.33 14.58 15.57
C LEU A 106 12.59 13.85 16.08
N PRO A 107 13.39 14.50 16.94
CA PRO A 107 14.46 13.82 17.65
C PRO A 107 13.94 12.58 18.40
N ALA A 108 14.67 11.46 18.32
CA ALA A 108 14.24 10.19 18.89
C ALA A 108 14.01 10.24 20.41
N ASP A 109 14.72 11.10 21.13
CA ASP A 109 14.59 11.33 22.56
C ASP A 109 13.32 12.10 22.96
N ARG A 110 12.60 12.67 21.98
CA ARG A 110 11.35 13.41 22.18
C ARG A 110 10.11 12.66 21.71
N MET A 111 10.26 11.41 21.30
CA MET A 111 9.13 10.64 20.79
C MET A 111 8.13 10.29 21.88
N ILE A 112 6.86 10.38 21.53
CA ILE A 112 5.74 9.95 22.37
C ILE A 112 4.95 8.94 21.54
N SER A 113 4.84 7.71 22.05
CA SER A 113 3.94 6.72 21.47
C SER A 113 2.54 6.93 22.03
N THR A 114 1.57 7.06 21.14
CA THR A 114 0.13 7.05 21.46
C THR A 114 -0.52 5.74 21.02
N ALA A 115 0.30 4.74 20.68
CA ALA A 115 -0.19 3.52 20.07
C ALA A 115 -1.12 2.75 21.00
N THR A 116 -2.24 2.32 20.44
CA THR A 116 -3.19 1.42 21.09
C THR A 116 -3.00 0.00 20.56
N ALA A 117 -3.55 -0.97 21.29
CA ALA A 117 -3.60 -2.35 20.81
C ALA A 117 -4.70 -2.45 19.74
N ASP A 118 -4.30 -2.73 18.50
CA ASP A 118 -5.19 -3.02 17.39
C ASP A 118 -4.52 -4.08 16.51
N PHE A 119 -5.13 -5.26 16.44
CA PHE A 119 -4.57 -6.42 15.74
C PHE A 119 -5.58 -7.00 14.78
N GLN A 120 -5.09 -7.41 13.61
CA GLN A 120 -5.90 -8.09 12.60
C GLN A 120 -5.47 -9.55 12.47
N LYS A 121 -6.40 -10.39 12.03
CA LYS A 121 -6.13 -11.79 11.75
C LYS A 121 -5.65 -11.94 10.32
N TYR A 122 -4.35 -12.07 10.15
CA TYR A 122 -3.76 -12.41 8.86
C TYR A 122 -3.73 -13.92 8.67
N ARG A 123 -4.30 -14.41 7.57
CA ARG A 123 -4.25 -15.83 7.23
C ARG A 123 -3.02 -16.07 6.35
N GLY A 124 -2.21 -17.07 6.70
CA GLY A 124 -1.04 -17.46 5.92
C GLY A 124 -1.47 -18.15 4.63
N ILE A 125 -1.58 -17.40 3.54
CA ILE A 125 -1.95 -17.93 2.23
C ILE A 125 -0.66 -18.25 1.47
N THR A 126 -0.69 -19.36 0.73
CA THR A 126 0.33 -19.68 -0.27
C THR A 126 -0.36 -19.66 -1.62
N VAL A 127 0.02 -18.70 -2.47
CA VAL A 127 -0.40 -18.65 -3.87
C VAL A 127 0.50 -19.57 -4.69
N ASP A 128 -0.04 -20.21 -5.73
CA ASP A 128 0.74 -20.97 -6.70
C ASP A 128 0.77 -20.23 -8.05
N PHE A 129 1.98 -19.93 -8.53
CA PHE A 129 2.23 -19.33 -9.85
C PHE A 129 2.71 -20.37 -10.88
N GLY A 130 2.58 -21.66 -10.58
CA GLY A 130 2.90 -22.75 -11.50
C GLY A 130 2.25 -22.55 -12.86
N ASP A 131 3.07 -22.65 -13.92
CA ASP A 131 2.67 -22.45 -15.32
C ASP A 131 2.18 -21.04 -15.70
N ILE A 132 2.54 -19.98 -14.97
CA ILE A 132 2.20 -18.58 -15.35
C ILE A 132 2.56 -18.25 -16.80
N GLU A 133 3.66 -18.81 -17.32
CA GLU A 133 4.11 -18.62 -18.70
C GLU A 133 3.16 -19.23 -19.75
N ARG A 134 2.37 -20.24 -19.37
CA ARG A 134 1.33 -20.82 -20.23
C ARG A 134 0.03 -20.03 -20.15
N LEU A 135 -0.22 -19.37 -19.02
CA LEU A 135 -1.45 -18.65 -18.74
C LEU A 135 -1.41 -17.22 -19.30
N VAL A 136 -0.24 -16.56 -19.29
CA VAL A 136 -0.11 -15.13 -19.62
C VAL A 136 0.79 -14.92 -20.84
N ASN A 137 0.17 -14.63 -21.98
CA ASN A 137 0.88 -14.38 -23.24
C ASN A 137 1.21 -12.89 -23.48
N LYS A 138 0.24 -11.99 -23.26
CA LYS A 138 0.42 -10.53 -23.47
C LYS A 138 0.13 -9.70 -22.24
N LYS A 139 -1.03 -9.91 -21.65
CA LYS A 139 -1.51 -9.25 -20.44
C LYS A 139 -2.76 -10.00 -20.04
N GLU A 140 -2.83 -10.38 -18.77
CA GLU A 140 -4.01 -11.00 -18.18
C GLU A 140 -4.59 -10.04 -17.14
N ILE A 141 -5.92 -9.92 -17.11
CA ILE A 141 -6.65 -9.12 -16.11
C ILE A 141 -7.66 -10.05 -15.46
N ILE A 142 -7.53 -10.22 -14.15
CA ILE A 142 -8.43 -11.02 -13.34
C ILE A 142 -9.18 -10.06 -12.41
N VAL A 143 -10.50 -10.10 -12.47
CA VAL A 143 -11.36 -9.27 -11.64
C VAL A 143 -12.20 -10.20 -10.78
N HIS A 144 -12.04 -10.10 -9.47
CA HIS A 144 -12.87 -10.83 -8.49
C HIS A 144 -13.67 -9.84 -7.66
N TYR A 145 -14.92 -10.14 -7.36
CA TYR A 145 -15.79 -9.18 -6.69
C TYR A 145 -16.77 -9.83 -5.71
N ASN A 146 -17.15 -9.06 -4.70
CA ASN A 146 -18.22 -9.44 -3.78
C ASN A 146 -19.59 -9.09 -4.41
N PRO A 147 -20.51 -10.05 -4.63
CA PRO A 147 -21.80 -9.76 -5.26
C PRO A 147 -22.76 -8.92 -4.39
N ASP A 148 -22.60 -8.93 -3.07
CA ASP A 148 -23.46 -8.20 -2.14
C ASP A 148 -23.03 -6.74 -1.95
N HIS A 149 -21.72 -6.49 -1.98
CA HIS A 149 -21.15 -5.16 -1.73
C HIS A 149 -20.57 -4.49 -2.97
N LEU A 150 -20.35 -5.26 -4.04
CA LEU A 150 -19.73 -4.89 -5.31
C LEU A 150 -18.26 -4.46 -5.23
N ASP A 151 -17.63 -4.52 -4.06
CA ASP A 151 -16.19 -4.30 -3.92
C ASP A 151 -15.42 -5.31 -4.79
N LYS A 152 -14.39 -4.84 -5.50
CA LYS A 152 -13.58 -5.66 -6.43
C LYS A 152 -12.11 -5.68 -6.04
N VAL A 153 -11.45 -6.80 -6.31
CA VAL A 153 -9.99 -6.89 -6.41
C VAL A 153 -9.65 -7.12 -7.87
N VAL A 154 -8.74 -6.30 -8.40
CA VAL A 154 -8.23 -6.43 -9.76
C VAL A 154 -6.78 -6.87 -9.68
N MET A 155 -6.46 -7.99 -10.32
CA MET A 155 -5.10 -8.46 -10.51
C MET A 155 -4.72 -8.38 -11.98
N ILE A 156 -3.59 -7.76 -12.29
CA ILE A 156 -3.10 -7.62 -13.66
C ILE A 156 -1.71 -8.24 -13.74
N ILE A 157 -1.51 -9.11 -14.74
CA ILE A 157 -0.24 -9.79 -14.97
C ILE A 157 0.26 -9.40 -16.36
N LYS A 158 1.43 -8.77 -16.44
CA LYS A 158 2.05 -8.32 -17.70
C LYS A 158 3.47 -8.89 -17.82
N PRO A 159 3.82 -9.63 -18.90
CA PRO A 159 5.17 -10.06 -19.16
C PRO A 159 6.05 -8.85 -19.54
N ASP A 160 7.30 -8.87 -19.09
CA ASP A 160 8.34 -7.91 -19.47
C ASP A 160 9.72 -8.58 -19.41
N ARG A 161 10.78 -7.84 -19.75
CA ARG A 161 12.17 -8.30 -19.70
C ARG A 161 13.06 -7.30 -18.98
N ASP A 162 13.93 -7.81 -18.12
CA ASP A 162 14.91 -6.97 -17.46
C ASP A 162 16.03 -6.53 -18.44
N ARG A 163 16.98 -5.74 -17.94
CA ARG A 163 18.10 -5.24 -18.74
C ARG A 163 19.04 -6.33 -19.24
N GLU A 164 19.05 -7.48 -18.58
CA GLU A 164 19.87 -8.66 -18.92
C GLU A 164 19.12 -9.61 -19.86
N GLY A 165 17.83 -9.33 -20.11
CA GLY A 165 16.97 -10.08 -21.01
C GLY A 165 16.22 -11.23 -20.35
N HIS A 166 16.26 -11.35 -19.02
CA HIS A 166 15.48 -12.33 -18.28
C HIS A 166 14.01 -11.94 -18.29
N SER A 167 13.14 -12.92 -18.58
CA SER A 167 11.70 -12.74 -18.53
C SER A 167 11.25 -12.58 -17.08
N PHE A 168 10.36 -11.63 -16.85
CA PHE A 168 9.66 -11.48 -15.57
C PHE A 168 8.23 -11.02 -15.81
N TYR A 169 7.40 -11.07 -14.78
CA TYR A 169 6.03 -10.60 -14.82
C TYR A 169 5.84 -9.45 -13.84
N HIS A 170 5.30 -8.34 -14.33
CA HIS A 170 4.65 -7.35 -13.49
C HIS A 170 3.34 -7.94 -12.99
N ILE A 171 3.20 -8.00 -11.66
CA ILE A 171 1.97 -8.41 -10.99
C ILE A 171 1.47 -7.21 -10.21
N GLU A 172 0.29 -6.75 -10.58
CA GLU A 172 -0.37 -5.58 -10.01
C GLU A 172 -1.66 -6.05 -9.32
N VAL A 173 -1.91 -5.61 -8.09
CA VAL A 173 -3.12 -5.92 -7.32
C VAL A 173 -3.70 -4.60 -6.81
N GLU A 174 -4.95 -4.31 -7.16
CA GLU A 174 -5.64 -3.08 -6.79
C GLU A 174 -7.00 -3.39 -6.16
N GLU A 175 -7.32 -2.72 -5.06
CA GLU A 175 -8.68 -2.73 -4.49
C GLU A 175 -9.55 -1.66 -5.16
N LEU A 176 -10.79 -1.99 -5.48
CA LEU A 176 -11.77 -1.05 -6.00
C LEU A 176 -13.03 -1.09 -5.13
N TRP A 177 -13.17 -0.08 -4.28
CA TRP A 177 -14.39 0.15 -3.51
C TRP A 177 -15.60 0.38 -4.40
N ASN A 178 -16.77 -0.09 -3.97
CA ASN A 178 -18.01 0.28 -4.61
C ASN A 178 -18.12 1.83 -4.69
N PRO A 179 -18.28 2.43 -5.89
CA PRO A 179 -18.34 3.88 -6.07
C PRO A 179 -19.43 4.58 -5.23
N ASP A 180 -20.51 3.89 -4.88
CA ASP A 180 -21.58 4.43 -4.03
C ASP A 180 -21.08 4.73 -2.60
N LYS A 181 -19.97 4.12 -2.17
CA LYS A 181 -19.33 4.39 -0.88
C LYS A 181 -18.43 5.63 -0.91
N ALA A 182 -18.03 6.10 -2.10
CA ALA A 182 -17.15 7.26 -2.25
C ALA A 182 -17.90 8.57 -2.01
N ARG A 183 -17.54 9.27 -0.92
CA ARG A 183 -18.17 10.53 -0.51
C ARG A 183 -17.44 11.77 -1.02
N ASP A 184 -16.15 11.66 -1.22
CA ASP A 184 -15.30 12.77 -1.66
C ASP A 184 -15.33 12.95 -3.19
N SER A 185 -14.72 14.03 -3.65
CA SER A 185 -14.54 14.36 -5.08
C SER A 185 -13.55 13.43 -5.80
N PHE A 186 -12.78 12.66 -5.02
CA PHE A 186 -11.80 11.70 -5.49
C PHE A 186 -11.93 10.37 -4.72
N VAL A 187 -11.33 9.33 -5.28
CA VAL A 187 -11.25 8.00 -4.67
C VAL A 187 -9.78 7.63 -4.53
N ILE A 188 -9.41 7.12 -3.35
CA ILE A 188 -8.09 6.55 -3.09
C ILE A 188 -8.25 5.03 -3.00
N THR A 189 -7.29 4.31 -3.57
CA THR A 189 -7.27 2.84 -3.58
C THR A 189 -5.86 2.34 -3.25
N ASN A 190 -5.79 1.24 -2.52
CA ASN A 190 -4.52 0.54 -2.30
C ASN A 190 -4.09 -0.22 -3.57
N TYR A 191 -2.81 -0.12 -3.89
CA TYR A 191 -2.22 -0.71 -5.08
C TYR A 191 -0.87 -1.34 -4.73
N VAL A 192 -0.75 -2.66 -4.95
CA VAL A 192 0.48 -3.40 -4.78
C VAL A 192 1.03 -3.76 -6.15
N HIS A 193 2.30 -3.45 -6.39
CA HIS A 193 3.01 -3.85 -7.60
C HIS A 193 4.20 -4.73 -7.26
N SER A 194 4.46 -5.75 -8.07
CA SER A 194 5.54 -6.70 -7.84
C SER A 194 6.14 -7.22 -9.13
N GLN A 195 7.40 -7.66 -9.05
CA GLN A 195 8.11 -8.27 -10.18
C GLN A 195 8.43 -9.73 -9.87
N TYR A 196 7.77 -10.65 -10.57
CA TYR A 196 7.92 -12.10 -10.41
C TYR A 196 8.83 -12.69 -11.49
N TYR A 197 9.86 -13.42 -11.08
CA TYR A 197 10.79 -14.10 -11.98
C TYR A 197 10.45 -15.60 -12.03
N PRO A 198 9.83 -16.11 -13.12
CA PRO A 198 9.34 -17.49 -13.18
C PRO A 198 10.47 -18.53 -13.08
N ASP A 199 11.63 -18.27 -13.69
CA ASP A 199 12.80 -19.17 -13.67
C ASP A 199 13.28 -19.50 -12.24
N LYS A 200 13.21 -18.50 -11.36
CA LYS A 200 13.66 -18.62 -9.96
C LYS A 200 12.50 -18.84 -8.99
N LYS A 201 11.25 -18.65 -9.45
CA LYS A 201 10.02 -18.69 -8.67
C LYS A 201 10.02 -17.74 -7.45
N VAL A 202 10.60 -16.57 -7.62
CA VAL A 202 10.70 -15.53 -6.57
C VAL A 202 10.25 -14.18 -7.11
N PHE A 203 9.91 -13.29 -6.20
CA PHE A 203 9.80 -11.88 -6.46
C PHE A 203 11.12 -11.17 -6.12
N ASN A 204 11.46 -10.13 -6.88
CA ASN A 204 12.61 -9.29 -6.56
C ASN A 204 12.25 -7.88 -6.09
N HIS A 205 11.00 -7.51 -6.28
CA HIS A 205 10.49 -6.18 -6.02
C HIS A 205 9.03 -6.30 -5.59
N VAL A 206 8.68 -5.65 -4.49
CA VAL A 206 7.29 -5.44 -4.06
C VAL A 206 7.19 -4.00 -3.58
N ASP A 207 6.23 -3.24 -4.10
CA ASP A 207 5.92 -1.91 -3.62
C ASP A 207 4.43 -1.73 -3.38
N PHE A 208 4.14 -0.92 -2.38
CA PHE A 208 2.80 -0.44 -2.10
C PHE A 208 2.71 1.04 -2.44
N SER A 209 1.64 1.35 -3.13
CA SER A 209 1.27 2.69 -3.53
C SER A 209 -0.21 2.91 -3.27
N VAL A 210 -0.62 4.16 -3.14
CA VAL A 210 -2.02 4.53 -3.26
C VAL A 210 -2.25 5.22 -4.60
N ASN A 211 -3.30 4.81 -5.30
CA ASN A 211 -3.77 5.48 -6.50
C ASN A 211 -4.90 6.43 -6.14
N GLN A 212 -4.85 7.65 -6.65
CA GLN A 212 -5.96 8.59 -6.58
C GLN A 212 -6.61 8.74 -7.94
N TYR A 213 -7.93 8.70 -7.97
CA TYR A 213 -8.75 8.94 -9.15
C TYR A 213 -9.75 10.06 -8.87
N SER A 214 -10.02 10.89 -9.87
CA SER A 214 -11.28 11.64 -9.88
C SER A 214 -12.47 10.68 -9.85
N LYS A 215 -13.55 11.08 -9.19
CA LYS A 215 -14.72 10.22 -9.01
C LYS A 215 -15.28 9.69 -10.34
N THR A 216 -15.36 10.53 -11.37
CA THR A 216 -15.86 10.15 -12.70
C THR A 216 -15.01 9.05 -13.35
N ILE A 217 -13.68 9.21 -13.35
CA ILE A 217 -12.78 8.20 -13.92
C ILE A 217 -12.86 6.90 -13.14
N PHE A 218 -12.98 6.98 -11.80
CA PHE A 218 -13.14 5.80 -10.96
C PHE A 218 -14.43 5.03 -11.27
N GLU A 219 -15.57 5.72 -11.38
CA GLU A 219 -16.86 5.12 -11.75
C GLU A 219 -16.80 4.46 -13.14
N GLU A 220 -16.14 5.10 -14.10
CA GLU A 220 -15.92 4.55 -15.45
C GLU A 220 -15.03 3.31 -15.45
N LYS A 221 -13.90 3.35 -14.73
CA LYS A 221 -12.99 2.21 -14.52
C LYS A 221 -13.72 1.04 -13.83
N PHE A 222 -14.50 1.34 -12.79
CA PHE A 222 -15.22 0.36 -12.00
C PHE A 222 -16.30 -0.38 -12.81
N ARG A 223 -16.95 0.29 -13.76
CA ARG A 223 -17.97 -0.33 -14.62
C ARG A 223 -17.44 -1.48 -15.47
N ASP A 224 -16.14 -1.49 -15.77
CA ASP A 224 -15.49 -2.53 -16.60
C ASP A 224 -16.19 -2.76 -17.95
N ALA A 225 -16.69 -1.68 -18.54
CA ALA A 225 -17.43 -1.67 -19.79
C ALA A 225 -16.70 -0.79 -20.80
N VAL A 226 -15.47 -1.18 -21.17
CA VAL A 226 -14.54 -0.35 -21.95
C VAL A 226 -15.13 0.13 -23.28
N THR A 227 -16.01 -0.66 -23.89
CA THR A 227 -16.72 -0.28 -25.12
C THR A 227 -17.64 0.93 -24.95
N ASP A 228 -18.13 1.16 -23.73
CA ASP A 228 -19.12 2.18 -23.40
C ASP A 228 -18.46 3.38 -22.69
N THR A 229 -17.41 3.12 -21.90
CA THR A 229 -16.74 4.14 -21.08
C THR A 229 -15.46 4.68 -21.70
N GLU A 230 -14.86 3.97 -22.67
CA GLU A 230 -13.49 4.21 -23.18
C GLU A 230 -12.40 4.17 -22.09
N VAL A 231 -12.76 3.76 -20.86
CA VAL A 231 -11.88 3.69 -19.71
C VAL A 231 -11.71 2.22 -19.30
N PRO A 232 -10.50 1.65 -19.46
CA PRO A 232 -10.24 0.27 -19.08
C PRO A 232 -10.14 0.09 -17.57
N ILE A 233 -10.47 -1.10 -17.08
CA ILE A 233 -10.35 -1.44 -15.65
C ILE A 233 -8.90 -1.36 -15.15
N ASP A 234 -7.90 -1.49 -16.02
CA ASP A 234 -6.48 -1.31 -15.68
C ASP A 234 -5.97 0.13 -15.88
N LYS A 235 -6.86 1.11 -16.05
CA LYS A 235 -6.45 2.52 -16.10
C LYS A 235 -5.72 2.91 -14.81
N TYR A 236 -4.54 3.52 -14.96
CA TYR A 236 -3.77 4.06 -13.84
C TYR A 236 -4.46 5.28 -13.20
N GLY A 237 -4.19 5.47 -11.91
CA GLY A 237 -4.60 6.65 -11.15
C GLY A 237 -4.13 7.96 -11.78
N ASP A 238 -4.89 9.02 -11.54
CA ASP A 238 -4.48 10.40 -11.84
C ASP A 238 -3.21 10.76 -11.05
N GLU A 239 -3.09 10.23 -9.83
CA GLU A 239 -1.87 10.27 -9.02
C GLU A 239 -1.51 8.85 -8.54
N HIS A 240 -0.21 8.56 -8.50
CA HIS A 240 0.34 7.28 -8.01
C HIS A 240 1.41 7.55 -6.95
N TYR A 241 1.08 7.29 -5.68
CA TYR A 241 1.90 7.66 -4.53
C TYR A 241 2.51 6.44 -3.86
N LYS A 242 3.80 6.19 -4.11
CA LYS A 242 4.51 5.09 -3.44
C LYS A 242 4.71 5.41 -1.97
N VAL A 243 4.34 4.45 -1.12
CA VAL A 243 4.41 4.54 0.35
C VAL A 243 5.61 3.76 0.87
N TRP A 244 5.77 2.51 0.40
CA TRP A 244 6.90 1.66 0.73
C TRP A 244 7.29 0.76 -0.44
N CYS A 245 8.55 0.32 -0.44
CA CYS A 245 9.08 -0.61 -1.42
C CYS A 245 10.11 -1.52 -0.75
N VAL A 246 10.08 -2.81 -1.06
CA VAL A 246 11.12 -3.76 -0.68
C VAL A 246 11.69 -4.42 -1.93
N GLU A 247 13.01 -4.41 -2.02
CA GLU A 247 13.77 -5.12 -3.04
C GLU A 247 14.61 -6.23 -2.37
N SER A 248 14.67 -7.40 -3.00
CA SER A 248 15.54 -8.52 -2.63
C SER A 248 15.69 -9.40 -3.88
N ASP A 249 16.54 -10.42 -3.86
CA ASP A 249 16.64 -11.41 -4.94
C ASP A 249 15.91 -12.72 -4.62
N ALA A 250 15.23 -12.78 -3.47
CA ALA A 250 14.65 -14.00 -2.92
C ALA A 250 13.38 -13.74 -2.08
N ILE A 251 12.44 -12.93 -2.57
CA ILE A 251 11.12 -12.81 -1.92
C ILE A 251 10.27 -14.02 -2.34
N GLU A 252 10.00 -14.93 -1.41
CA GLU A 252 9.17 -16.10 -1.69
C GLU A 252 7.73 -15.71 -2.04
N ILE A 253 7.05 -16.57 -2.81
CA ILE A 253 5.64 -16.39 -3.16
C ILE A 253 4.76 -16.28 -1.91
N SER A 254 5.02 -17.11 -0.89
CA SER A 254 4.30 -17.10 0.38
C SER A 254 4.45 -15.75 1.10
N THR A 255 5.66 -15.19 1.14
CA THR A 255 5.95 -13.88 1.72
C THR A 255 5.29 -12.75 0.92
N TRP A 256 5.34 -12.81 -0.41
CA TRP A 256 4.60 -11.88 -1.27
C TRP A 256 3.09 -11.90 -0.98
N SER A 257 2.48 -13.08 -0.90
CA SER A 257 1.04 -13.22 -0.61
C SER A 257 0.66 -12.61 0.74
N LYS A 258 1.50 -12.81 1.78
CA LYS A 258 1.32 -12.18 3.10
C LYS A 258 1.42 -10.66 3.01
N LEU A 259 2.37 -10.12 2.24
CA LEU A 259 2.53 -8.67 2.07
C LEU A 259 1.32 -8.06 1.37
N VAL A 260 0.80 -8.70 0.31
CA VAL A 260 -0.43 -8.25 -0.35
C VAL A 260 -1.58 -8.22 0.65
N CYS A 261 -1.79 -9.30 1.41
CA CYS A 261 -2.85 -9.36 2.41
C CYS A 261 -2.67 -8.34 3.54
N ALA A 262 -1.43 -8.07 3.94
CA ALA A 262 -1.12 -7.08 4.97
C ALA A 262 -1.31 -5.63 4.48
N THR A 263 -1.50 -5.44 3.16
CA THR A 263 -1.66 -4.13 2.54
C THR A 263 -3.09 -3.84 2.11
N LEU A 264 -3.83 -4.87 1.67
CA LEU A 264 -5.23 -4.73 1.30
C LEU A 264 -6.12 -4.55 2.53
N ASP A 265 -7.11 -3.67 2.41
CA ASP A 265 -8.12 -3.46 3.44
C ASP A 265 -9.10 -4.65 3.51
N GLU A 266 -9.82 -4.78 4.62
CA GLU A 266 -11.02 -5.62 4.66
C GLU A 266 -12.18 -4.89 3.95
N PRO A 267 -12.92 -5.54 3.02
CA PRO A 267 -12.98 -6.98 2.75
C PRO A 267 -12.11 -7.47 1.56
N PHE A 268 -11.28 -6.62 0.97
CA PHE A 268 -10.47 -6.96 -0.22
C PHE A 268 -9.45 -8.06 0.06
N ARG A 269 -8.95 -8.14 1.30
CA ARG A 269 -8.13 -9.26 1.73
C ARG A 269 -8.82 -10.58 1.46
N ASP A 270 -10.05 -10.76 1.95
CA ASP A 270 -10.85 -11.98 1.76
C ASP A 270 -11.09 -12.27 0.27
N LEU A 271 -11.45 -11.25 -0.52
CA LEU A 271 -11.60 -11.38 -1.97
C LEU A 271 -10.32 -11.85 -2.66
N PHE A 272 -9.16 -11.30 -2.27
CA PHE A 272 -7.87 -11.74 -2.79
C PHE A 272 -7.58 -13.21 -2.43
N ILE A 273 -7.94 -13.67 -1.22
CA ILE A 273 -7.79 -15.10 -0.83
C ILE A 273 -8.64 -16.00 -1.72
N GLU A 274 -9.88 -15.60 -1.99
CA GLU A 274 -10.84 -16.37 -2.79
C GLU A 274 -10.35 -16.63 -4.21
N MET A 275 -9.66 -15.65 -4.82
CA MET A 275 -9.06 -15.76 -6.17
C MET A 275 -8.16 -17.00 -6.32
N PHE A 276 -7.49 -17.43 -5.24
CA PHE A 276 -6.56 -18.56 -5.26
C PHE A 276 -7.07 -19.80 -4.53
N SER A 277 -8.18 -19.67 -3.80
CA SER A 277 -8.79 -20.79 -3.05
C SER A 277 -9.78 -21.60 -3.88
N MET A 278 -10.18 -21.10 -5.07
CA MET A 278 -10.96 -21.88 -6.04
C MET A 278 -10.08 -22.95 -6.69
N LYS A 279 -9.88 -24.08 -5.99
CA LYS A 279 -9.62 -25.35 -6.65
C LYS A 279 -10.88 -25.71 -7.45
N ILE A 280 -10.78 -25.64 -8.76
CA ILE A 280 -11.72 -26.28 -9.67
C ILE A 280 -11.37 -27.77 -9.62
N ASP A 281 -12.29 -28.57 -9.06
CA ASP A 281 -12.31 -30.02 -9.24
C ASP A 281 -12.58 -30.39 -10.71
#